data_AF-F0ZV63-F1
#
_entry.id   AF-F0ZV63-F1
#
_cell.length_a   1.000
_cell.length_b   1.000
_cell.length_c   1.000
_cell.angle_alpha   90.00
_cell.angle_beta   90.00
_cell.angle_gamma   90.00
#
_symmetry.space_group_name_H-M   'P 1'
#
loop_
_entity.id
_entity.type
_entity.pdbx_description
1 polymer ?
#
loop_
_entity_poly.entity_id
_entity_poly.type
_entity_poly.pdbx_seq_one_letter_code
_entity_poly.pdbx_strand_id
1 'polypeptide(L)'
;LKLLINVSPNFEVLLENEIKSILKSNKLQVPSIKRYNNSEEELLKLSKYIWAISNCSRLSESIRIRVGDSFISKNFNQLKKGMEEIGTEEYIKFFTSSNKPPQVSVSCSSSKLYHSEAVKERFLNFFKETITKEIQSESNSNKLKPIKKILKNLHYKKRKQQQENNNNEEPYNIDEEIEKFQNKLDQLVKEENEKEQTKVYIRVEDDKTQISVDAAIPSNGELLYKRSNDKHVGEAPIRETIASAVLMKTEFNGNTTSLWDPFCGSGTLIQESLSLLKYKPSMSTKLVRKFHFEDFMWHLKEEYDQYLKLINRDLSKLNEGVFFIGSDISQRAIDASFHNLKNEGYQNVNSNQQDTENRLKLFKGDFEQIFKSTIEPLINNSNNNKQITIITNLPYGQRILNSQTIELIDENQDPQLEQEIFNTLNQKNYSYLNDHITDDLKLLFKRFGMFLNQHINEPNSIIKDVYVINGNLYFKNLTTNNNQYNFKWEELLKFKNGGLNVELLKL
;
A
#
# COMPACT_ATOMS: atom_id res chain seq x y z
N LEU A 1 -14.68 17.97 7.23
CA LEU A 1 -13.68 16.88 7.37
C LEU A 1 -12.44 17.16 6.51
N LYS A 2 -11.22 16.99 7.04
CA LYS A 2 -9.95 17.20 6.32
C LYS A 2 -9.27 15.85 6.08
N LEU A 3 -8.88 15.53 4.84
CA LEU A 3 -8.09 14.35 4.53
C LEU A 3 -6.61 14.61 4.78
N LEU A 4 -5.94 13.64 5.41
CA LEU A 4 -4.50 13.60 5.60
C LEU A 4 -3.99 12.38 4.84
N ILE A 5 -3.14 12.63 3.85
CA ILE A 5 -2.57 11.57 3.02
C ILE A 5 -1.08 11.56 3.32
N ASN A 6 -0.60 10.47 3.91
CA ASN A 6 0.81 10.33 4.26
C ASN A 6 1.57 9.68 3.10
N VAL A 7 2.82 10.11 2.92
CA VAL A 7 3.78 9.56 1.96
C VAL A 7 5.16 9.52 2.62
N SER A 8 6.03 8.66 2.11
CA SER A 8 7.45 8.70 2.46
C SER A 8 8.05 10.09 2.21
N PRO A 9 8.99 10.57 3.06
CA PRO A 9 9.61 11.88 2.91
C PRO A 9 10.24 12.08 1.52
N ASN A 10 10.19 13.32 1.02
CA ASN A 10 10.68 13.77 -0.29
C ASN A 10 9.82 13.34 -1.50
N PHE A 11 8.68 12.68 -1.28
CA PHE A 11 7.73 12.33 -2.35
C PHE A 11 6.43 13.15 -2.30
N GLU A 12 6.37 14.19 -1.47
CA GLU A 12 5.17 15.02 -1.26
C GLU A 12 4.70 15.68 -2.56
N VAL A 13 5.62 16.20 -3.36
CA VAL A 13 5.30 16.81 -4.66
C VAL A 13 4.80 15.77 -5.67
N LEU A 14 5.39 14.56 -5.67
CA LEU A 14 4.93 13.47 -6.53
C LEU A 14 3.52 13.02 -6.12
N LEU A 15 3.27 12.87 -4.82
CA LEU A 15 1.95 12.56 -4.29
C LEU A 15 0.95 13.65 -4.70
N GLU A 16 1.27 14.93 -4.54
CA GLU A 16 0.36 16.02 -4.91
C GLU A 16 -0.05 15.94 -6.39
N ASN A 17 0.91 15.69 -7.27
CA ASN A 17 0.65 15.52 -8.71
C ASN A 17 -0.17 14.26 -9.01
N GLU A 18 0.13 13.15 -8.34
CA GLU A 18 -0.66 11.91 -8.44
C GLU A 18 -2.11 12.16 -8.02
N ILE A 19 -2.34 12.79 -6.87
CA ILE A 19 -3.68 13.08 -6.36
C ILE A 19 -4.43 13.96 -7.36
N LYS A 20 -3.83 15.03 -7.89
CA LYS A 20 -4.46 15.86 -8.93
C LYS A 20 -4.87 15.03 -10.16
N SER A 21 -4.01 14.10 -10.60
CA SER A 21 -4.30 13.20 -11.72
C SER A 21 -5.45 12.22 -11.42
N ILE A 22 -5.46 11.64 -10.22
CA ILE A 22 -6.53 10.76 -9.73
C ILE A 22 -7.86 11.51 -9.71
N LEU A 23 -7.89 12.71 -9.13
CA LEU A 23 -9.12 13.51 -9.05
C LEU A 23 -9.64 13.86 -10.45
N LYS A 24 -8.76 14.32 -11.35
CA LYS A 24 -9.11 14.64 -12.74
C LYS A 24 -9.70 13.43 -13.47
N SER A 25 -9.06 12.26 -13.37
CA SER A 25 -9.50 11.02 -14.01
C SER A 25 -10.85 10.53 -13.48
N ASN A 26 -11.13 10.81 -12.20
CA ASN A 26 -12.39 10.51 -11.54
C ASN A 26 -13.44 11.63 -11.64
N LYS A 27 -13.19 12.67 -12.46
CA LYS A 27 -14.07 13.84 -12.63
C LYS A 27 -14.39 14.56 -11.31
N LEU A 28 -13.45 14.53 -10.37
CA LEU A 28 -13.49 15.24 -9.10
C LEU A 28 -12.68 16.52 -9.22
N GLN A 29 -13.19 17.62 -8.66
CA GLN A 29 -12.45 18.87 -8.60
C GLN A 29 -11.42 18.81 -7.47
N VAL A 30 -10.30 19.51 -7.63
CA VAL A 30 -9.40 19.75 -6.49
C VAL A 30 -10.18 20.60 -5.49
N PRO A 31 -10.36 20.14 -4.24
CA PRO A 31 -11.14 20.89 -3.28
C PRO A 31 -10.44 22.22 -2.99
N SER A 32 -11.15 23.33 -3.20
CA SER A 32 -10.76 24.59 -2.56
C SER A 32 -10.83 24.35 -1.06
N ILE A 33 -9.80 24.76 -0.31
CA ILE A 33 -9.74 24.56 1.14
C ILE A 33 -10.99 25.21 1.77
N LYS A 34 -12.00 24.39 2.05
CA LYS A 34 -13.23 24.80 2.72
C LYS A 34 -13.50 23.80 3.83
N ARG A 35 -13.94 24.32 4.97
CA ARG A 35 -14.56 23.49 6.01
C ARG A 35 -15.82 22.89 5.37
N TYR A 36 -15.86 21.56 5.34
CA TYR A 36 -17.07 20.86 4.98
C TYR A 36 -18.04 20.90 6.17
N ASN A 37 -19.26 21.40 5.95
CA ASN A 37 -20.38 21.30 6.86
C ASN A 37 -20.99 19.89 6.76
N ASN A 38 -21.62 19.42 7.84
CA ASN A 38 -22.08 18.04 7.99
C ASN A 38 -23.32 17.65 7.15
N SER A 39 -23.48 18.22 5.96
CA SER A 39 -24.58 17.85 5.06
C SER A 39 -24.32 16.49 4.39
N GLU A 40 -25.39 15.77 4.09
CA GLU A 40 -25.35 14.48 3.38
C GLU A 40 -24.64 14.59 2.03
N GLU A 41 -24.83 15.71 1.32
CA GLU A 41 -24.16 15.99 0.04
C GLU A 41 -22.62 16.09 0.20
N GLU A 42 -22.14 16.60 1.33
CA GLU A 42 -20.72 16.77 1.59
C GLU A 42 -20.05 15.47 2.04
N LEU A 43 -20.75 14.62 2.79
CA LEU A 43 -20.30 13.25 3.07
C LEU A 43 -20.22 12.43 1.78
N LEU A 44 -21.21 12.55 0.88
CA LEU A 44 -21.16 11.93 -0.45
C LEU A 44 -19.94 12.40 -1.26
N LYS A 45 -19.62 13.70 -1.22
CA LYS A 45 -18.40 14.22 -1.86
C LYS A 45 -17.15 13.59 -1.23
N LEU A 46 -17.04 13.59 0.09
CA LEU A 46 -15.91 13.00 0.81
C LEU A 46 -15.72 11.51 0.47
N SER A 47 -16.80 10.73 0.44
CA SER A 47 -16.80 9.32 0.03
C SER A 47 -16.10 9.15 -1.31
N LYS A 48 -16.49 9.93 -2.33
CA LYS A 48 -15.89 9.84 -3.67
C LYS A 48 -14.38 10.14 -3.67
N TYR A 49 -13.93 11.13 -2.88
CA TYR A 49 -12.49 11.39 -2.73
C TYR A 49 -11.76 10.21 -2.10
N ILE A 50 -12.30 9.65 -1.01
CA ILE A 50 -11.70 8.51 -0.32
C ILE A 50 -11.66 7.29 -1.24
N TRP A 51 -12.74 7.01 -1.97
CA TRP A 51 -12.79 5.89 -2.93
C TRP A 51 -11.72 6.03 -4.00
N ALA A 52 -11.62 7.22 -4.60
CA ALA A 52 -10.65 7.53 -5.64
C ALA A 52 -9.22 7.35 -5.14
N ILE A 53 -8.88 7.99 -4.03
CA ILE A 53 -7.51 8.01 -3.53
C ILE A 53 -7.11 6.62 -3.00
N SER A 54 -7.97 5.96 -2.22
CA SER A 54 -7.67 4.64 -1.63
C SER A 54 -7.47 3.57 -2.70
N ASN A 55 -8.27 3.62 -3.78
CA ASN A 55 -8.18 2.61 -4.84
C ASN A 55 -7.08 2.89 -5.86
N CYS A 56 -6.77 4.16 -6.16
CA CYS A 56 -5.89 4.52 -7.29
C CYS A 56 -4.51 5.03 -6.88
N SER A 57 -4.31 5.50 -5.64
CA SER A 57 -3.01 6.04 -5.25
C SER A 57 -1.95 4.96 -5.08
N ARG A 58 -0.81 5.24 -5.72
CA ARG A 58 0.40 4.42 -5.72
C ARG A 58 1.40 4.91 -4.68
N LEU A 59 1.34 6.19 -4.31
CA LEU A 59 2.28 6.80 -3.37
C LEU A 59 1.76 6.89 -1.94
N SER A 60 0.44 6.93 -1.74
CA SER A 60 -0.15 7.03 -0.41
C SER A 60 0.24 5.84 0.46
N GLU A 61 0.77 6.09 1.65
CA GLU A 61 1.04 5.07 2.66
C GLU A 61 -0.15 4.88 3.61
N SER A 62 -0.88 5.96 3.91
CA SER A 62 -2.13 5.94 4.66
C SER A 62 -2.99 7.14 4.34
N ILE A 63 -4.30 6.96 4.47
CA ILE A 63 -5.30 8.01 4.28
C ILE A 63 -6.08 8.11 5.57
N ARG A 64 -6.08 9.30 6.18
CA ARG A 64 -6.73 9.56 7.45
C ARG A 64 -7.72 10.70 7.31
N ILE A 65 -8.76 10.69 8.12
CA ILE A 65 -9.75 11.75 8.20
C ILE A 65 -9.58 12.43 9.55
N ARG A 66 -9.38 13.75 9.53
CA ARG A 66 -9.29 14.53 10.75
C ARG A 66 -10.65 14.61 11.44
N VAL A 67 -10.67 14.31 12.74
CA VAL A 67 -11.84 14.46 13.60
C VAL A 67 -11.78 15.86 14.20
N GLY A 68 -12.61 16.77 13.69
CA GLY A 68 -12.67 18.17 14.14
C GLY A 68 -11.42 19.01 13.84
N ASP A 69 -11.39 20.21 14.41
CA ASP A 69 -10.21 21.07 14.38
C ASP A 69 -9.23 20.70 15.50
N SER A 70 -8.03 21.28 15.43
CA SER A 70 -6.93 20.98 16.36
C SER A 70 -6.99 21.98 17.47
N PHE A 71 -6.60 21.57 18.65
CA PHE A 71 -6.68 22.38 19.86
C PHE A 71 -5.34 22.35 20.59
N ILE A 72 -5.13 23.34 21.46
CA ILE A 72 -3.94 23.43 22.29
C ILE A 72 -4.14 22.54 23.52
N SER A 73 -3.15 21.73 23.86
CA SER A 73 -3.18 20.85 25.03
C SER A 73 -1.80 20.77 25.70
N LYS A 74 -1.59 21.65 26.68
CA LYS A 74 -0.36 21.72 27.49
C LYS A 74 -0.39 20.80 28.71
N ASN A 75 -1.58 20.29 29.06
CA ASN A 75 -1.82 19.39 30.18
C ASN A 75 -3.08 18.54 29.91
N PHE A 76 -3.33 17.53 30.75
CA PHE A 76 -4.44 16.59 30.55
C PHE A 76 -5.83 17.22 30.67
N ASN A 77 -5.98 18.30 31.43
CA ASN A 77 -7.27 19.02 31.51
C ASN A 77 -7.59 19.71 30.19
N GLN A 78 -6.59 20.37 29.57
CA GLN A 78 -6.75 20.96 28.24
C GLN A 78 -6.96 19.91 27.16
N LEU A 79 -6.30 18.73 27.27
CA LEU A 79 -6.55 17.60 26.38
C LEU A 79 -8.01 17.15 26.46
N LYS A 80 -8.53 16.92 27.66
CA LYS A 80 -9.93 16.51 27.88
C LYS A 80 -10.91 17.55 27.33
N LYS A 81 -10.72 18.82 27.69
CA LYS A 81 -11.58 19.91 27.21
C LYS A 81 -11.59 20.02 25.69
N GLY A 82 -10.42 19.90 25.05
CA GLY A 82 -10.32 19.95 23.59
C GLY A 82 -11.01 18.78 22.88
N MET A 83 -10.98 17.58 23.47
CA MET A 83 -11.77 16.44 22.96
C MET A 83 -13.27 16.67 23.11
N GLU A 84 -13.72 17.26 24.21
CA GLU A 84 -15.13 17.61 24.44
C GLU A 84 -15.61 18.71 23.46
N GLU A 85 -14.77 19.72 23.21
CA GLU A 85 -15.07 20.84 22.30
C GLU A 85 -15.19 20.43 20.82
N ILE A 86 -14.61 19.29 20.41
CA ILE A 86 -14.82 18.74 19.07
C ILE A 86 -16.28 18.29 18.88
N GLY A 87 -16.96 17.86 19.95
CA GLY A 87 -18.33 17.37 19.94
C GLY A 87 -18.44 15.88 19.56
N THR A 88 -19.30 15.16 20.27
CA THR A 88 -19.52 13.70 20.09
C THR A 88 -19.97 13.33 18.68
N GLU A 89 -20.81 14.17 18.06
CA GLU A 89 -21.31 14.01 16.70
C GLU A 89 -20.18 13.84 15.67
N GLU A 90 -19.03 14.50 15.86
CA GLU A 90 -17.88 14.36 14.95
C GLU A 90 -17.20 13.00 15.08
N TYR A 91 -17.20 12.41 16.27
CA TYR A 91 -16.57 11.12 16.51
C TYR A 91 -17.44 9.98 15.98
N ILE A 92 -18.73 9.96 16.35
CA ILE A 92 -19.63 8.82 16.08
C ILE A 92 -19.72 8.48 14.59
N LYS A 93 -19.54 9.44 13.68
CA LYS A 93 -19.49 9.24 12.22
C LYS A 93 -18.54 8.14 11.76
N PHE A 94 -17.51 7.85 12.56
CA PHE A 94 -16.45 6.91 12.21
C PHE A 94 -16.51 5.61 13.00
N PHE A 95 -17.42 5.46 13.96
CA PHE A 95 -17.48 4.30 14.84
C PHE A 95 -18.80 3.55 14.66
N THR A 96 -18.72 2.23 14.52
CA THR A 96 -19.85 1.39 14.10
C THR A 96 -20.38 0.51 15.22
N SER A 97 -19.57 0.27 16.25
CA SER A 97 -19.92 -0.57 17.38
C SER A 97 -19.66 0.15 18.70
N SER A 98 -20.61 0.03 19.63
CA SER A 98 -20.46 0.50 21.00
C SER A 98 -19.61 -0.43 21.87
N ASN A 99 -19.43 -1.68 21.47
CA ASN A 99 -18.95 -2.73 22.36
C ASN A 99 -17.43 -2.97 22.27
N LYS A 100 -16.74 -2.33 21.32
CA LYS A 100 -15.29 -2.47 21.14
C LYS A 100 -14.60 -1.10 21.23
N PRO A 101 -13.54 -0.95 22.05
CA PRO A 101 -12.72 0.25 22.04
C PRO A 101 -11.90 0.33 20.73
N PRO A 102 -11.61 1.54 20.23
CA PRO A 102 -10.77 1.70 19.06
C PRO A 102 -9.31 1.33 19.34
N GLN A 103 -8.58 0.90 18.30
CA GLN A 103 -7.13 0.91 18.36
C GLN A 103 -6.66 2.37 18.37
N VAL A 104 -5.71 2.73 19.24
CA VAL A 104 -5.24 4.12 19.38
C VAL A 104 -3.73 4.17 19.26
N SER A 105 -3.24 5.00 18.34
CA SER A 105 -1.82 5.30 18.16
C SER A 105 -1.58 6.77 18.52
N VAL A 106 -0.59 7.00 19.37
CA VAL A 106 -0.25 8.35 19.85
C VAL A 106 1.20 8.67 19.52
N SER A 107 1.42 9.89 19.03
CA SER A 107 2.75 10.47 18.84
C SER A 107 2.81 11.81 19.54
N CYS A 108 3.87 12.03 20.32
CA CYS A 108 4.13 13.28 21.02
C CYS A 108 5.53 13.78 20.63
N SER A 109 5.62 15.01 20.12
CA SER A 109 6.89 15.67 19.77
C SER A 109 6.87 17.12 20.26
N SER A 110 8.01 17.61 20.74
CA SER A 110 8.19 19.03 21.11
C SER A 110 7.06 19.62 21.99
N SER A 111 6.46 18.82 22.87
CA SER A 111 5.23 19.17 23.61
C SER A 111 5.36 18.85 25.10
N LYS A 112 4.62 19.59 25.92
CA LYS A 112 4.54 19.34 27.38
C LYS A 112 3.87 18.00 27.71
N LEU A 113 2.92 17.57 26.88
CA LEU A 113 2.38 16.22 26.92
C LEU A 113 3.28 15.30 26.08
N TYR A 114 4.26 14.65 26.72
CA TYR A 114 5.22 13.77 26.06
C TYR A 114 4.95 12.27 26.28
N HIS A 115 4.12 11.91 27.27
CA HIS A 115 3.78 10.51 27.57
C HIS A 115 2.66 10.00 26.65
N SER A 116 3.04 9.35 25.55
CA SER A 116 2.10 8.83 24.54
C SER A 116 1.06 7.86 25.12
N GLU A 117 1.47 6.92 26.00
CA GLU A 117 0.54 5.97 26.63
C GLU A 117 -0.44 6.66 27.59
N ALA A 118 -0.03 7.71 28.30
CA ALA A 118 -0.93 8.46 29.17
C ALA A 118 -2.00 9.22 28.35
N VAL A 119 -1.60 9.83 27.22
CA VAL A 119 -2.55 10.48 26.29
C VAL A 119 -3.52 9.46 25.70
N LYS A 120 -3.03 8.27 25.34
CA LYS A 120 -3.83 7.14 24.83
C LYS A 120 -4.87 6.68 25.85
N GLU A 121 -4.48 6.47 27.10
CA GLU A 121 -5.38 6.09 28.18
C GLU A 121 -6.49 7.13 28.39
N ARG A 122 -6.15 8.42 28.38
CA ARG A 122 -7.13 9.51 28.54
C ARG A 122 -8.14 9.56 27.39
N PHE A 123 -7.70 9.30 26.16
CA PHE A 123 -8.61 9.20 25.03
C PHE A 123 -9.53 7.98 25.15
N LEU A 124 -9.01 6.82 25.53
CA LEU A 124 -9.82 5.60 25.70
C LEU A 124 -10.88 5.78 26.80
N ASN A 125 -10.53 6.45 27.91
CA ASN A 125 -11.49 6.80 28.96
C ASN A 125 -12.58 7.75 28.44
N PHE A 126 -12.20 8.82 27.73
CA PHE A 126 -13.16 9.72 27.08
C PHE A 126 -14.07 8.98 26.09
N PHE A 127 -13.52 8.09 25.27
CA PHE A 127 -14.27 7.29 24.31
C PHE A 127 -15.34 6.45 25.03
N LYS A 128 -14.94 5.72 26.08
CA LYS A 128 -15.84 4.86 26.85
C LYS A 128 -16.93 5.63 27.59
N GLU A 129 -16.58 6.77 28.19
CA GLU A 129 -17.50 7.52 29.06
C GLU A 129 -18.48 8.39 28.28
N THR A 130 -18.10 8.80 27.06
CA THR A 130 -18.82 9.82 26.28
C THR A 130 -19.27 9.27 24.94
N ILE A 131 -18.36 8.81 24.08
CA ILE A 131 -18.68 8.37 22.70
C ILE A 131 -19.50 7.08 22.71
N THR A 132 -19.11 6.08 23.50
CA THR A 132 -19.82 4.80 23.57
C THR A 132 -21.27 4.96 24.01
N LYS A 133 -21.56 5.85 24.96
CA LYS A 133 -22.93 6.10 25.43
C LYS A 133 -23.81 6.69 24.33
N GLU A 134 -23.27 7.62 23.55
CA GLU A 134 -23.97 8.25 22.43
C GLU A 134 -24.29 7.21 21.32
N ILE A 135 -23.32 6.35 20.99
CA ILE A 135 -23.52 5.26 20.03
C ILE A 135 -24.63 4.32 20.51
N GLN A 136 -24.69 3.99 21.81
CA GLN A 136 -25.72 3.12 22.38
C GLN A 136 -27.13 3.72 22.30
N SER A 137 -27.28 5.04 22.43
CA SER A 137 -28.57 5.72 22.24
C SER A 137 -29.05 5.69 20.78
N GLU A 138 -28.14 5.80 19.81
CA GLU A 138 -28.48 5.77 18.38
C GLU A 138 -28.68 4.35 17.81
N SER A 139 -27.84 3.39 18.20
CA SER A 139 -27.77 2.05 17.57
C SER A 139 -29.00 1.18 17.87
N ASN A 140 -29.60 1.33 19.05
CA ASN A 140 -30.83 0.60 19.40
C ASN A 140 -32.05 1.06 18.58
N SER A 141 -31.95 2.14 17.80
CA SER A 141 -33.12 2.83 17.28
C SER A 141 -33.46 2.59 15.82
N ASN A 142 -32.52 2.32 14.89
CA ASN A 142 -32.87 2.51 13.47
C ASN A 142 -32.76 1.26 12.56
N LYS A 143 -31.68 0.46 12.62
CA LYS A 143 -31.50 -0.67 11.68
C LYS A 143 -32.21 -1.96 12.08
N LEU A 144 -32.24 -2.29 13.37
CA LEU A 144 -32.80 -3.56 13.88
C LEU A 144 -34.29 -3.46 14.25
N LYS A 145 -34.83 -2.23 14.41
CA LYS A 145 -36.23 -2.00 14.80
C LYS A 145 -37.25 -2.65 13.86
N PRO A 146 -37.11 -2.58 12.51
CA PRO A 146 -38.06 -3.21 11.60
C PRO A 146 -38.14 -4.73 11.79
N ILE A 147 -37.00 -5.41 11.89
CA ILE A 147 -36.92 -6.87 12.05
C ILE A 147 -37.47 -7.29 13.43
N LYS A 148 -37.08 -6.60 14.50
CA LYS A 148 -37.61 -6.85 15.86
C LYS A 148 -39.13 -6.65 15.94
N LYS A 149 -39.67 -5.65 15.23
CA LYS A 149 -41.13 -5.40 15.15
C LYS A 149 -41.85 -6.52 14.40
N ILE A 150 -41.29 -7.00 13.29
CA ILE A 150 -41.84 -8.12 12.51
C ILE A 150 -41.88 -9.39 13.38
N LEU A 151 -40.76 -9.74 14.02
CA LEU A 151 -40.68 -10.90 14.93
C LEU A 151 -41.73 -10.83 16.04
N LYS A 152 -41.88 -9.67 16.69
CA LYS A 152 -42.91 -9.47 17.73
C LYS A 152 -44.33 -9.72 17.20
N ASN A 153 -44.64 -9.26 15.99
CA ASN A 153 -45.94 -9.47 15.36
C ASN A 153 -46.18 -10.93 14.97
N LEU A 154 -45.16 -11.63 14.46
CA LEU A 154 -45.23 -13.06 14.12
C LEU A 154 -45.48 -13.92 15.37
N HIS A 155 -44.74 -13.67 16.46
CA HIS A 155 -44.98 -14.33 17.74
C HIS A 155 -46.39 -14.07 18.28
N TYR A 156 -46.93 -12.85 18.12
CA TYR A 156 -48.30 -12.53 18.51
C TYR A 156 -49.34 -13.33 17.69
N LYS A 157 -49.18 -13.38 16.36
CA LYS A 157 -50.04 -14.19 15.47
C LYS A 157 -50.00 -15.68 15.83
N LYS A 158 -48.81 -16.23 16.09
CA LYS A 158 -48.63 -17.62 16.53
C LYS A 158 -49.42 -17.92 17.80
N ARG A 159 -49.33 -17.04 18.81
CA ARG A 159 -50.09 -17.17 20.07
C ARG A 159 -51.60 -17.12 19.85
N LYS A 160 -52.07 -16.28 18.93
CA LYS A 160 -53.50 -16.15 18.58
C LYS A 160 -54.02 -17.40 17.84
N GLN A 161 -53.27 -17.93 16.87
CA GLN A 161 -53.63 -19.18 16.18
C GLN A 161 -53.71 -20.38 17.14
N GLN A 162 -52.78 -20.48 18.08
CA GLN A 162 -52.81 -21.51 19.12
C GLN A 162 -54.01 -21.40 20.08
N GLN A 163 -54.65 -20.22 20.16
CA GLN A 163 -55.83 -19.96 20.99
C GLN A 163 -57.16 -20.13 20.23
N GLU A 164 -57.18 -20.02 18.89
CA GLU A 164 -58.38 -19.99 18.05
C GLU A 164 -58.60 -21.30 17.24
N ASN A 165 -58.13 -22.46 17.70
CA ASN A 165 -58.28 -23.73 16.97
C ASN A 165 -59.75 -24.07 16.62
N ASN A 166 -60.16 -23.70 15.41
CA ASN A 166 -61.06 -24.39 14.50
C ASN A 166 -61.20 -23.54 13.22
N ASN A 167 -60.45 -23.88 12.16
CA ASN A 167 -60.97 -24.06 10.80
C ASN A 167 -59.84 -24.29 9.77
N ASN A 168 -60.22 -25.07 8.75
CA ASN A 168 -59.39 -25.62 7.68
C ASN A 168 -58.89 -24.57 6.68
N GLU A 169 -57.81 -23.86 6.99
CA GLU A 169 -56.96 -23.21 5.98
C GLU A 169 -55.58 -23.87 5.95
N GLU A 170 -54.97 -23.99 4.76
CA GLU A 170 -53.62 -24.55 4.60
C GLU A 170 -52.62 -23.85 5.54
N PRO A 171 -51.76 -24.59 6.26
CA PRO A 171 -50.99 -24.03 7.35
C PRO A 171 -49.87 -23.14 6.81
N TYR A 172 -50.04 -21.83 6.91
CA TYR A 172 -48.92 -20.88 6.84
C TYR A 172 -47.92 -21.23 7.95
N ASN A 173 -46.74 -21.72 7.59
CA ASN A 173 -45.74 -22.19 8.56
C ASN A 173 -45.03 -21.00 9.25
N ILE A 174 -45.71 -20.41 10.22
CA ILE A 174 -45.24 -19.25 10.95
C ILE A 174 -43.95 -19.53 11.74
N ASP A 175 -43.68 -20.79 12.05
CA ASP A 175 -42.50 -21.23 12.79
C ASP A 175 -41.24 -21.15 11.94
N GLU A 176 -41.32 -21.61 10.70
CA GLU A 176 -40.26 -21.46 9.70
C GLU A 176 -39.99 -19.99 9.38
N GLU A 177 -41.04 -19.16 9.36
CA GLU A 177 -40.87 -17.72 9.12
C GLU A 177 -40.20 -17.00 10.29
N ILE A 178 -40.60 -17.33 11.53
CA ILE A 178 -39.93 -16.84 12.75
C ILE A 178 -38.46 -17.27 12.73
N GLU A 179 -38.16 -18.54 12.49
CA GLU A 179 -36.79 -19.07 12.43
C GLU A 179 -35.95 -18.33 11.38
N LYS A 180 -36.50 -18.10 10.19
CA LYS A 180 -35.84 -17.33 9.12
C LYS A 180 -35.49 -15.91 9.55
N PHE A 181 -36.41 -15.19 10.20
CA PHE A 181 -36.15 -13.83 10.69
C PHE A 181 -35.21 -13.80 11.90
N GLN A 182 -35.24 -14.83 12.75
CA GLN A 182 -34.33 -15.01 13.88
C GLN A 182 -32.89 -15.22 13.38
N ASN A 183 -32.70 -16.15 12.43
CA ASN A 183 -31.40 -16.42 11.81
C ASN A 183 -30.84 -15.17 11.11
N LYS A 184 -31.69 -14.41 10.42
CA LYS A 184 -31.29 -13.13 9.81
C LYS A 184 -30.86 -12.09 10.87
N LEU A 185 -31.58 -12.02 11.99
CA LEU A 185 -31.22 -11.12 13.08
C LEU A 185 -29.88 -11.52 13.72
N ASP A 186 -29.70 -12.80 14.00
CA ASP A 186 -28.47 -13.35 14.59
C ASP A 186 -27.27 -13.15 13.66
N GLN A 187 -27.46 -13.33 12.35
CA GLN A 187 -26.43 -13.04 11.35
C GLN A 187 -26.04 -11.56 11.36
N LEU A 188 -27.00 -10.63 11.34
CA LEU A 188 -26.71 -9.19 11.36
C LEU A 188 -26.00 -8.76 12.65
N VAL A 189 -26.41 -9.31 13.80
CA VAL A 189 -25.76 -9.05 15.09
C VAL A 189 -24.34 -9.63 15.10
N LYS A 190 -24.14 -10.82 14.53
CA LYS A 190 -22.81 -11.43 14.40
C LYS A 190 -21.90 -10.59 13.50
N GLU A 191 -22.39 -10.14 12.34
CA GLU A 191 -21.66 -9.26 11.43
C GLU A 191 -21.27 -7.93 12.11
N GLU A 192 -22.17 -7.30 12.88
CA GLU A 192 -21.85 -6.10 13.67
C GLU A 192 -20.81 -6.36 14.77
N ASN A 193 -20.84 -7.53 15.39
CA ASN A 193 -19.85 -7.94 16.40
C ASN A 193 -18.51 -8.34 15.81
N GLU A 194 -18.43 -8.73 14.55
CA GLU A 194 -17.18 -9.06 13.86
C GLU A 194 -16.47 -7.82 13.32
N LYS A 195 -17.18 -6.72 13.03
CA LYS A 195 -16.58 -5.45 12.62
C LYS A 195 -15.53 -4.99 13.64
N GLU A 196 -14.37 -4.60 13.14
CA GLU A 196 -13.32 -4.00 13.95
C GLU A 196 -13.54 -2.49 14.10
N GLN A 197 -13.10 -1.95 15.23
CA GLN A 197 -13.28 -0.53 15.50
C GLN A 197 -12.19 0.29 14.81
N THR A 198 -12.60 1.44 14.28
CA THR A 198 -11.73 2.39 13.58
C THR A 198 -10.51 2.77 14.39
N LYS A 199 -9.34 2.68 13.75
CA LYS A 199 -8.08 3.10 14.36
C LYS A 199 -8.00 4.62 14.44
N VAL A 200 -7.66 5.11 15.63
CA VAL A 200 -7.51 6.53 15.94
C VAL A 200 -6.03 6.88 16.07
N TYR A 201 -5.66 8.03 15.52
CA TYR A 201 -4.34 8.63 15.66
C TYR A 201 -4.46 9.97 16.38
N ILE A 202 -3.65 10.13 17.43
CA ILE A 202 -3.52 11.36 18.19
C ILE A 202 -2.09 11.87 18.02
N ARG A 203 -1.94 13.03 17.38
CA ARG A 203 -0.64 13.70 17.22
C ARG A 203 -0.63 14.92 18.12
N VAL A 204 0.33 14.98 19.02
CA VAL A 204 0.61 16.14 19.88
C VAL A 204 1.96 16.69 19.48
N GLU A 205 1.96 17.85 18.83
CA GLU A 205 3.17 18.49 18.32
C GLU A 205 3.12 19.98 18.64
N ASP A 206 4.20 20.53 19.21
CA ASP A 206 4.27 21.93 19.66
C ASP A 206 3.05 22.35 20.50
N ASP A 207 2.69 21.52 21.49
CA ASP A 207 1.52 21.64 22.37
C ASP A 207 0.15 21.63 21.64
N LYS A 208 0.11 21.28 20.35
CA LYS A 208 -1.10 21.22 19.53
C LYS A 208 -1.52 19.77 19.29
N THR A 209 -2.73 19.43 19.71
CA THR A 209 -3.33 18.11 19.47
C THR A 209 -4.16 18.08 18.20
N GLN A 210 -3.98 17.03 17.41
CA GLN A 210 -4.78 16.66 16.27
C GLN A 210 -5.26 15.22 16.41
N ILE A 211 -6.56 15.00 16.24
CA ILE A 211 -7.17 13.67 16.23
C ILE A 211 -7.57 13.33 14.78
N SER A 212 -7.28 12.11 14.36
CA SER A 212 -7.69 11.59 13.06
C SER A 212 -8.02 10.10 13.14
N VAL A 213 -8.84 9.63 12.21
CA VAL A 213 -9.20 8.22 12.06
C VAL A 213 -8.61 7.67 10.77
N ASP A 214 -8.30 6.38 10.75
CA ASP A 214 -7.92 5.71 9.52
C ASP A 214 -9.12 5.52 8.58
N ALA A 215 -8.93 5.80 7.29
CA ALA A 215 -9.94 5.53 6.27
C ALA A 215 -9.62 4.30 5.41
N ALA A 216 -8.35 3.92 5.29
CA ALA A 216 -7.90 3.07 4.19
C ALA A 216 -7.03 1.87 4.60
N ILE A 217 -6.63 1.77 5.87
CA ILE A 217 -5.91 0.61 6.37
C ILE A 217 -6.92 -0.47 6.79
N PRO A 218 -6.79 -1.71 6.31
CA PRO A 218 -7.57 -2.83 6.83
C PRO A 218 -7.30 -3.07 8.31
N SER A 219 -8.19 -3.81 8.95
CA SER A 219 -8.26 -3.97 10.40
C SER A 219 -7.00 -4.64 11.02
N ASN A 220 -6.25 -5.38 10.21
CA ASN A 220 -4.93 -5.93 10.55
C ASN A 220 -3.80 -4.87 10.63
N GLY A 221 -4.06 -3.60 10.33
CA GLY A 221 -3.13 -2.49 10.50
C GLY A 221 -2.10 -2.31 9.37
N GLU A 222 -2.28 -2.99 8.24
CA GLU A 222 -1.34 -2.92 7.11
C GLU A 222 -1.45 -1.62 6.31
N LEU A 223 -0.32 -0.93 6.13
CA LEU A 223 -0.23 0.29 5.33
C LEU A 223 -0.49 0.01 3.85
N LEU A 224 -0.93 1.04 3.12
CA LEU A 224 -1.33 0.94 1.70
C LEU A 224 -0.21 0.50 0.74
N TYR A 225 1.06 0.56 1.17
CA TYR A 225 2.18 0.06 0.36
C TYR A 225 2.08 -1.45 0.15
N LYS A 226 1.54 -2.22 1.11
CA LYS A 226 1.29 -3.64 0.92
C LYS A 226 0.14 -3.82 -0.07
N ARG A 227 0.49 -4.20 -1.31
CA ARG A 227 -0.46 -4.41 -2.41
C ARG A 227 -1.15 -5.77 -2.31
N SER A 228 -0.42 -6.78 -1.84
CA SER A 228 -0.88 -8.14 -1.60
C SER A 228 -0.31 -8.69 -0.29
N ASN A 229 -1.10 -9.51 0.41
CA ASN A 229 -0.73 -10.07 1.72
C ASN A 229 0.10 -11.36 1.61
N ASP A 230 0.07 -12.02 0.45
CA ASP A 230 0.78 -13.26 0.12
C ASP A 230 1.95 -12.99 -0.84
N LYS A 231 2.77 -12.00 -0.49
CA LYS A 231 3.94 -11.60 -1.29
C LYS A 231 5.17 -12.36 -0.80
N HIS A 232 5.84 -13.06 -1.72
CA HIS A 232 7.15 -13.62 -1.46
C HIS A 232 8.19 -12.50 -1.48
N VAL A 233 8.81 -12.30 -0.33
CA VAL A 233 9.77 -11.22 -0.11
C VAL A 233 11.17 -11.83 -0.15
N GLY A 234 12.03 -11.28 -1.03
CA GLY A 234 13.47 -11.53 -0.96
C GLY A 234 14.13 -10.72 0.16
N GLU A 235 15.45 -10.77 0.27
CA GLU A 235 16.16 -9.96 1.26
C GLU A 235 15.95 -8.45 1.00
N ALA A 236 15.38 -7.74 1.98
CA ALA A 236 15.20 -6.29 2.01
C ALA A 236 14.61 -5.66 0.71
N PRO A 237 13.35 -5.98 0.34
CA PRO A 237 12.74 -5.48 -0.88
C PRO A 237 12.53 -3.96 -0.82
N ILE A 238 12.56 -3.31 -2.00
CA ILE A 238 12.06 -1.94 -2.12
C ILE A 238 10.55 -1.93 -1.87
N ARG A 239 10.05 -0.94 -1.12
CA ARG A 239 8.60 -0.76 -0.95
C ARG A 239 7.95 -0.41 -2.28
N GLU A 240 6.74 -0.90 -2.48
CA GLU A 240 5.92 -0.65 -3.67
C GLU A 240 5.72 0.84 -3.90
N THR A 241 5.41 1.62 -2.86
CA THR A 241 5.26 3.08 -2.95
C THR A 241 6.52 3.78 -3.45
N ILE A 242 7.70 3.31 -3.03
CA ILE A 242 8.99 3.83 -3.49
C ILE A 242 9.23 3.44 -4.95
N ALA A 243 8.94 2.18 -5.32
CA ALA A 243 9.05 1.73 -6.71
C ALA A 243 8.13 2.54 -7.65
N SER A 244 6.88 2.82 -7.25
CA SER A 244 5.99 3.70 -8.02
C SER A 244 6.54 5.14 -8.10
N ALA A 245 7.10 5.68 -7.00
CA ALA A 245 7.69 7.02 -6.99
C ALA A 245 8.86 7.14 -7.98
N VAL A 246 9.70 6.11 -8.02
CA VAL A 246 10.81 6.01 -8.99
C VAL A 246 10.26 6.01 -10.41
N LEU A 247 9.33 5.13 -10.74
CA LEU A 247 8.75 5.06 -12.09
C LEU A 247 8.09 6.37 -12.52
N MET A 248 7.41 7.07 -11.61
CA MET A 248 6.85 8.39 -11.87
C MET A 248 7.94 9.43 -12.14
N LYS A 249 9.03 9.41 -11.38
CA LYS A 249 10.15 10.35 -11.57
C LYS A 249 10.91 10.11 -12.86
N THR A 250 11.02 8.87 -13.31
CA THR A 250 11.63 8.52 -14.61
C THR A 250 10.69 8.78 -15.79
N GLU A 251 9.48 9.30 -15.53
CA GLU A 251 8.41 9.52 -16.51
C GLU A 251 8.05 8.24 -17.30
N PHE A 252 8.30 7.08 -16.70
CA PHE A 252 8.03 5.80 -17.34
C PHE A 252 6.51 5.56 -17.34
N ASN A 253 5.95 5.30 -18.53
CA ASN A 253 4.50 5.17 -18.72
C ASN A 253 4.04 3.77 -19.15
N GLY A 254 4.95 2.81 -19.31
CA GLY A 254 4.63 1.42 -19.69
C GLY A 254 4.08 1.21 -21.12
N ASN A 255 3.84 2.29 -21.86
CA ASN A 255 3.17 2.27 -23.16
C ASN A 255 4.11 2.55 -24.34
N THR A 256 5.24 3.22 -24.11
CA THR A 256 6.08 3.75 -25.20
C THR A 256 7.49 3.20 -25.25
N THR A 257 8.03 2.69 -24.13
CA THR A 257 9.40 2.17 -24.07
C THR A 257 9.40 0.88 -23.25
N SER A 258 10.17 -0.12 -23.70
CA SER A 258 10.36 -1.35 -22.95
C SER A 258 11.16 -1.08 -21.67
N LEU A 259 10.97 -1.89 -20.64
CA LEU A 259 11.68 -1.79 -19.37
C LEU A 259 12.47 -3.06 -19.10
N TRP A 260 13.70 -2.90 -18.62
CA TRP A 260 14.49 -4.00 -18.07
C TRP A 260 15.03 -3.67 -16.68
N ASP A 261 14.73 -4.55 -15.72
CA ASP A 261 15.37 -4.57 -14.40
C ASP A 261 16.37 -5.75 -14.35
N PRO A 262 17.68 -5.51 -14.53
CA PRO A 262 18.72 -6.55 -14.49
C PRO A 262 18.97 -7.17 -13.11
N PHE A 263 18.43 -6.59 -12.04
CA PHE A 263 18.58 -7.04 -10.65
C PHE A 263 17.21 -7.07 -9.97
N CYS A 264 16.25 -7.78 -10.58
CA CYS A 264 14.85 -7.60 -10.27
C CYS A 264 14.44 -8.11 -8.88
N GLY A 265 15.23 -8.98 -8.25
CA GLY A 265 14.90 -9.56 -6.96
C GLY A 265 13.50 -10.18 -6.98
N SER A 266 12.67 -9.82 -6.00
CA SER A 266 11.26 -10.22 -5.91
C SER A 266 10.30 -9.55 -6.93
N GLY A 267 10.83 -8.81 -7.90
CA GLY A 267 10.07 -8.27 -9.03
C GLY A 267 9.29 -6.98 -8.76
N THR A 268 9.57 -6.25 -7.67
CA THR A 268 8.72 -5.12 -7.24
C THR A 268 8.68 -3.98 -8.27
N LEU A 269 9.81 -3.62 -8.90
CA LEU A 269 9.83 -2.60 -9.97
C LEU A 269 9.03 -3.05 -11.20
N ILE A 270 9.15 -4.33 -11.59
CA ILE A 270 8.39 -4.92 -12.69
C ILE A 270 6.89 -4.90 -12.39
N GLN A 271 6.48 -5.34 -11.19
CA GLN A 271 5.10 -5.33 -10.75
C GLN A 271 4.49 -3.92 -10.80
N GLU A 272 5.17 -2.93 -10.23
CA GLU A 272 4.68 -1.55 -10.21
C GLU A 272 4.64 -0.96 -11.63
N SER A 273 5.61 -1.27 -12.49
CA SER A 273 5.65 -0.80 -13.87
C SER A 273 4.48 -1.34 -14.71
N LEU A 274 4.11 -2.62 -14.54
CA LEU A 274 2.94 -3.22 -15.17
C LEU A 274 1.65 -2.59 -14.65
N SER A 275 1.61 -2.29 -13.35
CA SER A 275 0.41 -1.73 -12.73
C SER A 275 0.08 -0.33 -13.26
N LEU A 276 1.05 0.44 -13.80
CA LEU A 276 0.83 1.75 -14.44
C LEU A 276 -0.11 1.67 -15.66
N LEU A 277 -0.23 0.48 -16.26
CA LEU A 277 -1.15 0.21 -17.36
C LEU A 277 -2.62 0.12 -16.92
N LYS A 278 -2.90 0.29 -15.62
CA LYS A 278 -4.20 0.11 -14.98
C LYS A 278 -4.53 1.30 -14.07
N TYR A 279 -5.81 1.48 -13.76
CA TYR A 279 -6.27 2.50 -12.81
C TYR A 279 -5.86 2.18 -11.37
N LYS A 280 -5.70 0.89 -11.03
CA LYS A 280 -5.41 0.41 -9.67
C LYS A 280 -3.96 -0.08 -9.57
N PRO A 281 -3.32 0.09 -8.40
CA PRO A 281 -1.97 -0.44 -8.15
C PRO A 281 -1.91 -1.93 -7.87
N SER A 282 -3.04 -2.57 -7.58
CA SER A 282 -3.12 -4.02 -7.37
C SER A 282 -4.34 -4.58 -8.09
N MET A 283 -4.15 -5.79 -8.62
CA MET A 283 -5.14 -6.59 -9.34
C MET A 283 -5.33 -7.96 -8.69
N SER A 284 -4.87 -8.15 -7.43
CA SER A 284 -4.99 -9.43 -6.76
C SER A 284 -6.43 -9.94 -6.79
N THR A 285 -6.64 -11.02 -7.56
CA THR A 285 -7.95 -11.64 -7.77
C THR A 285 -8.40 -12.45 -6.57
N LYS A 286 -7.43 -12.86 -5.73
CA LYS A 286 -7.65 -13.62 -4.49
C LYS A 286 -8.07 -12.73 -3.33
N LEU A 287 -7.67 -11.45 -3.33
CA LEU A 287 -7.86 -10.54 -2.21
C LEU A 287 -8.31 -9.16 -2.71
N VAL A 288 -9.61 -8.90 -2.61
CA VAL A 288 -10.12 -7.53 -2.76
C VAL A 288 -9.65 -6.74 -1.54
N ARG A 289 -8.80 -5.73 -1.76
CA ARG A 289 -8.42 -4.78 -0.70
C ARG A 289 -9.70 -4.18 -0.11
N LYS A 290 -9.93 -4.45 1.18
CA LYS A 290 -10.98 -3.82 1.97
C LYS A 290 -10.40 -2.62 2.68
N PHE A 291 -11.15 -1.53 2.66
CA PHE A 291 -10.76 -0.28 3.31
C PHE A 291 -11.66 -0.01 4.50
N HIS A 292 -11.11 0.59 5.55
CA HIS A 292 -11.85 0.90 6.78
C HIS A 292 -13.07 1.80 6.54
N PHE A 293 -13.02 2.66 5.53
CA PHE A 293 -14.14 3.52 5.19
C PHE A 293 -15.40 2.76 4.79
N GLU A 294 -15.27 1.50 4.36
CA GLU A 294 -16.40 0.65 3.98
C GLU A 294 -17.29 0.31 5.18
N ASP A 295 -16.74 0.42 6.40
CA ASP A 295 -17.49 0.21 7.63
C ASP A 295 -18.20 1.46 8.12
N PHE A 296 -17.79 2.67 7.71
CA PHE A 296 -18.40 3.91 8.20
C PHE A 296 -19.91 3.98 7.95
N MET A 297 -20.65 4.61 8.87
CA MET A 297 -22.12 4.66 8.82
C MET A 297 -22.66 5.36 7.56
N TRP A 298 -21.89 6.27 6.99
CA TRP A 298 -22.21 7.04 5.78
C TRP A 298 -21.59 6.44 4.50
N HIS A 299 -21.00 5.24 4.58
CA HIS A 299 -20.51 4.54 3.40
C HIS A 299 -21.67 4.13 2.49
N LEU A 300 -21.57 4.52 1.23
CA LEU A 300 -22.57 4.22 0.20
C LEU A 300 -22.09 3.03 -0.62
N LYS A 301 -22.49 1.83 -0.19
CA LYS A 301 -21.98 0.56 -0.73
C LYS A 301 -22.34 0.38 -2.20
N GLU A 302 -23.59 0.62 -2.56
CA GLU A 302 -24.08 0.40 -3.92
C GLU A 302 -23.35 1.30 -4.94
N GLU A 303 -23.14 2.57 -4.60
CA GLU A 303 -22.39 3.53 -5.41
C GLU A 303 -20.90 3.19 -5.46
N TYR A 304 -20.33 2.71 -4.35
CA TYR A 304 -18.95 2.24 -4.32
C TYR A 304 -18.74 1.01 -5.21
N ASP A 305 -19.67 0.05 -5.19
CA ASP A 305 -19.65 -1.12 -6.08
C ASP A 305 -19.73 -0.71 -7.55
N GLN A 306 -20.55 0.30 -7.88
CA GLN A 306 -20.59 0.88 -9.23
C GLN A 306 -19.27 1.56 -9.60
N TYR A 307 -18.68 2.31 -8.68
CA TYR A 307 -17.38 2.93 -8.85
C TYR A 307 -16.28 1.90 -9.12
N LEU A 308 -16.23 0.80 -8.34
CA LEU A 308 -15.28 -0.29 -8.54
C LEU A 308 -15.40 -0.91 -9.94
N LYS A 309 -16.62 -1.08 -10.46
CA LYS A 309 -16.86 -1.57 -11.84
C LYS A 309 -16.30 -0.62 -12.92
N LEU A 310 -16.22 0.69 -12.64
CA LEU A 310 -15.66 1.67 -13.56
C LEU A 310 -14.13 1.60 -13.59
N ILE A 311 -13.49 1.50 -12.43
CA ILE A 311 -12.02 1.52 -12.31
C ILE A 311 -11.36 0.14 -12.52
N ASN A 312 -12.12 -0.95 -12.43
CA ASN A 312 -11.62 -2.31 -12.73
C ASN A 312 -11.55 -2.58 -14.25
N ARG A 313 -11.76 -1.58 -15.10
CA ARG A 313 -11.62 -1.69 -16.56
C ARG A 313 -10.17 -1.47 -16.97
N ASP A 314 -9.76 -2.13 -18.04
CA ASP A 314 -8.46 -1.91 -18.65
C ASP A 314 -8.39 -0.52 -19.30
N LEU A 315 -7.30 0.20 -19.01
CA LEU A 315 -7.11 1.59 -19.41
C LEU A 315 -6.86 1.79 -20.91
N SER A 316 -6.32 0.79 -21.62
CA SER A 316 -5.93 0.94 -23.03
C SER A 316 -5.58 -0.39 -23.70
N LYS A 317 -5.75 -0.43 -25.04
CA LYS A 317 -5.00 -1.34 -25.91
C LYS A 317 -3.53 -0.96 -25.86
N LEU A 318 -2.69 -1.92 -25.51
CA LEU A 318 -1.26 -1.73 -25.35
C LEU A 318 -0.59 -1.61 -26.71
N ASN A 319 0.45 -0.77 -26.82
CA ASN A 319 1.27 -0.76 -28.03
C ASN A 319 2.01 -2.10 -28.15
N GLU A 320 1.88 -2.74 -29.32
CA GLU A 320 2.62 -3.96 -29.65
C GLU A 320 4.13 -3.70 -29.60
N GLY A 321 4.89 -4.67 -29.09
CA GLY A 321 6.36 -4.62 -29.08
C GLY A 321 7.01 -3.92 -27.89
N VAL A 322 6.26 -3.54 -26.86
CA VAL A 322 6.81 -3.00 -25.59
C VAL A 322 6.87 -4.13 -24.55
N PHE A 323 8.03 -4.37 -23.96
CA PHE A 323 8.26 -5.47 -23.01
C PHE A 323 8.55 -4.97 -21.59
N PHE A 324 8.20 -5.79 -20.59
CA PHE A 324 8.55 -5.63 -19.18
C PHE A 324 9.41 -6.83 -18.77
N ILE A 325 10.70 -6.59 -18.56
CA ILE A 325 11.68 -7.64 -18.43
C ILE A 325 12.35 -7.57 -17.07
N GLY A 326 12.29 -8.65 -16.30
CA GLY A 326 13.07 -8.80 -15.06
C GLY A 326 14.12 -9.88 -15.24
N SER A 327 15.32 -9.65 -14.74
CA SER A 327 16.31 -10.73 -14.59
C SER A 327 17.03 -10.64 -13.26
N ASP A 328 17.52 -11.80 -12.80
CA ASP A 328 18.30 -11.91 -11.58
C ASP A 328 19.17 -13.18 -11.67
N ILE A 329 20.32 -13.18 -11.00
CA ILE A 329 21.19 -14.36 -10.94
C ILE A 329 20.61 -15.45 -10.02
N SER A 330 19.79 -15.04 -9.04
CA SER A 330 19.19 -15.93 -8.05
C SER A 330 17.90 -16.57 -8.56
N GLN A 331 17.85 -17.91 -8.58
CA GLN A 331 16.61 -18.63 -8.91
C GLN A 331 15.49 -18.30 -7.91
N ARG A 332 15.83 -18.19 -6.61
CA ARG A 332 14.86 -17.84 -5.56
C ARG A 332 14.20 -16.48 -5.81
N ALA A 333 14.97 -15.50 -6.30
CA ALA A 333 14.46 -14.19 -6.67
C ALA A 333 13.47 -14.28 -7.83
N ILE A 334 13.82 -15.03 -8.90
CA ILE A 334 12.95 -15.24 -10.05
C ILE A 334 11.66 -15.97 -9.66
N ASP A 335 11.74 -17.01 -8.82
CA ASP A 335 10.57 -17.74 -8.33
C ASP A 335 9.64 -16.83 -7.50
N ALA A 336 10.22 -15.99 -6.63
CA ALA A 336 9.47 -15.00 -5.86
C ALA A 336 8.80 -13.95 -6.76
N SER A 337 9.52 -13.41 -7.75
CA SER A 337 8.99 -12.48 -8.75
C SER A 337 7.82 -13.10 -9.52
N PHE A 338 7.98 -14.34 -9.99
CA PHE A 338 6.94 -15.08 -10.70
C PHE A 338 5.69 -15.27 -9.83
N HIS A 339 5.86 -15.72 -8.58
CA HIS A 339 4.76 -15.89 -7.62
C HIS A 339 4.01 -14.58 -7.39
N ASN A 340 4.73 -13.49 -7.12
CA ASN A 340 4.15 -12.17 -6.86
C ASN A 340 3.37 -11.64 -8.06
N LEU A 341 3.95 -11.70 -9.25
CA LEU A 341 3.31 -11.25 -10.49
C LEU A 341 2.06 -12.09 -10.79
N LYS A 342 2.14 -13.41 -10.60
CA LYS A 342 0.99 -14.31 -10.74
C LYS A 342 -0.13 -14.00 -9.75
N ASN A 343 0.21 -13.69 -8.49
CA ASN A 343 -0.76 -13.32 -7.46
C ASN A 343 -1.48 -11.99 -7.74
N GLU A 344 -0.87 -11.09 -8.52
CA GLU A 344 -1.47 -9.86 -9.03
C GLU A 344 -2.21 -10.06 -10.37
N GLY A 345 -2.32 -11.30 -10.86
CA GLY A 345 -3.04 -11.62 -12.09
C GLY A 345 -2.22 -11.42 -13.37
N TYR A 346 -0.91 -11.15 -13.27
CA TYR A 346 -0.03 -11.14 -14.43
C TYR A 346 0.38 -12.57 -14.76
N GLN A 347 0.04 -13.04 -15.96
CA GLN A 347 0.46 -14.36 -16.43
C GLN A 347 1.84 -14.24 -17.09
N ASN A 348 2.79 -15.05 -16.62
CA ASN A 348 4.04 -15.29 -17.32
C ASN A 348 3.93 -16.64 -18.02
N VAL A 349 4.00 -16.66 -19.35
CA VAL A 349 4.12 -17.90 -20.13
C VAL A 349 5.59 -18.25 -20.18
N ASN A 350 5.97 -19.35 -19.51
CA ASN A 350 7.35 -19.82 -19.50
C ASN A 350 7.85 -20.02 -20.94
N SER A 351 9.02 -19.43 -21.17
CA SER A 351 9.83 -19.47 -22.37
C SER A 351 10.05 -20.90 -22.86
N ASN A 352 9.26 -21.31 -23.85
CA ASN A 352 9.70 -22.17 -24.93
C ASN A 352 8.81 -21.85 -26.14
N GLN A 353 9.44 -21.29 -27.18
CA GLN A 353 8.90 -20.96 -28.51
C GLN A 353 8.12 -19.64 -28.64
N GLN A 354 8.75 -18.70 -29.37
CA GLN A 354 8.16 -17.75 -30.34
C GLN A 354 6.93 -16.90 -29.96
N ASP A 355 6.54 -16.83 -28.68
CA ASP A 355 5.42 -15.98 -28.29
C ASP A 355 5.84 -14.51 -28.16
N THR A 356 5.58 -13.77 -29.24
CA THR A 356 5.80 -12.31 -29.34
C THR A 356 4.70 -11.51 -28.64
N GLU A 357 3.60 -12.15 -28.22
CA GLU A 357 2.47 -11.48 -27.57
C GLU A 357 2.68 -11.33 -26.06
N ASN A 358 3.43 -12.24 -25.41
CA ASN A 358 3.70 -12.11 -23.97
C ASN A 358 4.75 -11.02 -23.67
N ARG A 359 4.25 -9.91 -23.11
CA ARG A 359 5.01 -8.69 -22.78
C ARG A 359 5.84 -8.81 -21.50
N LEU A 360 5.45 -9.68 -20.56
CA LEU A 360 6.18 -9.91 -19.32
C LEU A 360 7.16 -11.07 -19.50
N LYS A 361 8.44 -10.83 -19.25
CA LYS A 361 9.48 -11.85 -19.36
C LYS A 361 10.37 -11.84 -18.12
N LEU A 362 10.63 -13.01 -17.54
CA LEU A 362 11.54 -13.19 -16.40
C LEU A 362 12.67 -14.15 -16.80
N PHE A 363 13.91 -13.78 -16.49
CA PHE A 363 15.08 -14.59 -16.85
C PHE A 363 16.03 -14.78 -15.66
N LYS A 364 16.50 -16.00 -15.46
CA LYS A 364 17.64 -16.25 -14.57
C LYS A 364 18.95 -16.08 -15.33
N GLY A 365 19.85 -15.26 -14.81
CA GLY A 365 21.20 -15.13 -15.35
C GLY A 365 21.89 -13.84 -14.95
N ASP A 366 23.18 -13.76 -15.29
CA ASP A 366 23.95 -12.54 -15.15
C ASP A 366 23.50 -11.49 -16.20
N PHE A 367 23.45 -10.23 -15.81
CA PHE A 367 22.90 -9.16 -16.63
C PHE A 367 23.62 -9.00 -17.99
N GLU A 368 24.94 -9.19 -18.07
CA GLU A 368 25.68 -9.07 -19.33
C GLU A 368 25.32 -10.20 -20.30
N GLN A 369 25.15 -11.41 -19.76
CA GLN A 369 24.74 -12.57 -20.54
C GLN A 369 23.32 -12.41 -21.05
N ILE A 370 22.38 -12.06 -20.17
CA ILE A 370 20.97 -11.86 -20.51
C ILE A 370 20.80 -10.74 -21.55
N PHE A 371 21.57 -9.66 -21.43
CA PHE A 371 21.54 -8.58 -22.43
C PHE A 371 21.84 -9.12 -23.83
N LYS A 372 22.99 -9.78 -24.00
CA LYS A 372 23.46 -10.28 -25.30
C LYS A 372 22.62 -11.42 -25.85
N SER A 373 22.26 -12.40 -25.01
CA SER A 373 21.55 -13.60 -25.48
C SER A 373 20.06 -13.36 -25.71
N THR A 374 19.49 -12.32 -25.11
CA THR A 374 18.03 -12.22 -25.00
C THR A 374 17.51 -10.81 -25.24
N ILE A 375 17.98 -9.80 -24.49
CA ILE A 375 17.43 -8.43 -24.60
C ILE A 375 17.73 -7.84 -25.97
N GLU A 376 18.99 -7.90 -26.40
CA GLU A 376 19.44 -7.31 -27.65
C GLU A 376 18.74 -7.92 -28.87
N PRO A 377 18.68 -9.26 -29.04
CA PRO A 377 17.88 -9.88 -30.10
C PRO A 377 16.38 -9.54 -30.02
N LEU A 378 15.80 -9.53 -28.82
CA LEU A 378 14.37 -9.28 -28.64
C LEU A 378 13.97 -7.87 -29.05
N ILE A 379 14.77 -6.87 -28.66
CA ILE A 379 14.49 -5.46 -28.94
C ILE A 379 14.80 -5.13 -30.41
N ASN A 380 15.88 -5.67 -30.98
CA ASN A 380 16.21 -5.46 -32.41
C ASN A 380 15.17 -6.06 -33.36
N ASN A 381 14.55 -7.18 -32.99
CA ASN A 381 13.50 -7.84 -33.77
C ASN A 381 12.09 -7.24 -33.54
N SER A 382 11.94 -6.26 -32.63
CA SER A 382 10.66 -5.58 -32.40
C SER A 382 10.35 -4.59 -33.52
N ASN A 383 9.17 -4.72 -34.14
CA ASN A 383 8.76 -3.88 -35.26
C ASN A 383 8.50 -2.41 -34.86
N ASN A 384 8.06 -2.17 -33.62
CA ASN A 384 7.57 -0.86 -33.17
C ASN A 384 8.43 -0.19 -32.10
N ASN A 385 9.25 -0.95 -31.36
CA ASN A 385 10.02 -0.40 -30.25
C ASN A 385 11.42 -1.01 -30.16
N LYS A 386 12.38 -0.31 -30.76
CA LYS A 386 13.80 -0.71 -30.79
C LYS A 386 14.61 -0.19 -29.61
N GLN A 387 13.93 0.29 -28.56
CA GLN A 387 14.57 0.89 -27.41
C GLN A 387 14.08 0.29 -26.09
N ILE A 388 15.00 0.25 -25.12
CA ILE A 388 14.75 -0.23 -23.77
C ILE A 388 15.32 0.74 -22.74
N THR A 389 14.56 0.95 -21.66
CA THR A 389 14.98 1.71 -20.49
C THR A 389 15.37 0.75 -19.39
N ILE A 390 16.53 0.96 -18.78
CA ILE A 390 16.96 0.20 -17.59
C ILE A 390 16.47 0.97 -16.36
N ILE A 391 15.68 0.32 -15.50
CA ILE A 391 15.30 0.85 -14.18
C ILE A 391 15.53 -0.25 -13.17
N THR A 392 16.44 -0.03 -12.22
CA THR A 392 16.88 -1.12 -11.34
C THR A 392 17.28 -0.64 -9.95
N ASN A 393 17.09 -1.52 -8.98
CA ASN A 393 17.52 -1.35 -7.60
C ASN A 393 18.74 -2.23 -7.34
N LEU A 394 19.92 -1.75 -7.73
CA LEU A 394 21.18 -2.48 -7.53
C LEU A 394 21.40 -2.77 -6.03
N PRO A 395 22.16 -3.82 -5.69
CA PRO A 395 22.62 -4.03 -4.33
C PRO A 395 23.39 -2.80 -3.76
N TYR A 396 23.14 -2.46 -2.49
CA TYR A 396 23.83 -1.41 -1.72
C TYR A 396 23.81 -1.69 -0.22
N GLY A 397 24.84 -1.24 0.51
CA GLY A 397 25.08 -1.65 1.91
C GLY A 397 25.73 -3.04 1.98
N GLN A 398 25.61 -3.76 3.10
CA GLN A 398 26.02 -5.18 3.21
C GLN A 398 25.21 -6.14 2.29
N ARG A 399 24.43 -5.61 1.34
CA ARG A 399 23.59 -6.36 0.38
C ARG A 399 24.36 -7.27 -0.58
N ILE A 400 25.64 -7.55 -0.32
CA ILE A 400 26.42 -8.48 -1.12
C ILE A 400 27.14 -9.49 -0.22
N LEU A 401 26.58 -10.70 -0.33
CA LEU A 401 27.23 -12.02 -0.27
C LEU A 401 27.69 -12.50 1.10
N ASN A 402 26.70 -12.95 1.88
CA ASN A 402 26.89 -14.04 2.84
C ASN A 402 26.02 -15.24 2.43
N SER A 403 25.99 -15.60 1.14
CA SER A 403 25.40 -16.90 0.74
C SER A 403 26.14 -18.05 1.42
N GLN A 404 27.46 -17.94 1.62
CA GLN A 404 28.23 -18.93 2.39
C GLN A 404 27.93 -18.90 3.89
N THR A 405 27.66 -17.73 4.49
CA THR A 405 27.40 -17.66 5.94
C THR A 405 25.96 -18.06 6.29
N ILE A 406 24.99 -17.81 5.41
CA ILE A 406 23.61 -18.26 5.62
C ILE A 406 23.48 -19.77 5.34
N GLU A 407 24.20 -20.32 4.35
CA GLU A 407 24.26 -21.78 4.14
C GLU A 407 24.85 -22.52 5.36
N LEU A 408 25.81 -21.92 6.07
CA LEU A 408 26.36 -22.47 7.33
C LEU A 408 25.36 -22.44 8.51
N ILE A 409 24.35 -21.55 8.49
CA ILE A 409 23.32 -21.40 9.53
C ILE A 409 22.20 -22.42 9.36
N ASP A 410 21.77 -22.70 8.12
CA ASP A 410 20.74 -23.71 7.86
C ASP A 410 21.26 -25.14 8.12
N GLU A 411 22.57 -25.38 8.00
CA GLU A 411 23.19 -26.68 8.26
C GLU A 411 23.57 -26.91 9.73
N ASN A 412 23.88 -25.86 10.49
CA ASN A 412 24.21 -25.95 11.91
C ASN A 412 23.14 -25.23 12.74
N GLN A 413 22.15 -25.98 13.21
CA GLN A 413 21.15 -25.52 14.19
C GLN A 413 21.81 -25.17 15.54
N ASP A 414 22.63 -24.13 15.59
CA ASP A 414 23.23 -23.60 16.82
C ASP A 414 22.57 -22.26 17.21
N PRO A 415 21.63 -22.29 18.17
CA PRO A 415 20.92 -21.11 18.63
C PRO A 415 21.83 -20.04 19.26
N GLN A 416 23.03 -20.42 19.75
CA GLN A 416 23.95 -19.46 20.36
C GLN A 416 24.66 -18.59 19.32
N LEU A 417 25.03 -19.17 18.18
CA LEU A 417 25.65 -18.45 17.06
C LEU A 417 24.66 -17.46 16.42
N GLU A 418 23.40 -17.85 16.32
CA GLU A 418 22.30 -17.01 15.81
C GLU A 418 22.08 -15.78 16.73
N GLN A 419 22.11 -16.00 18.05
CA GLN A 419 21.98 -14.94 19.05
C GLN A 419 23.20 -14.01 19.09
N GLU A 420 24.43 -14.52 18.92
CA GLU A 420 25.65 -13.71 18.85
C GLU A 420 25.69 -12.82 17.59
N ILE A 421 25.27 -13.34 16.43
CA ILE A 421 25.19 -12.56 15.19
C ILE A 421 24.09 -11.49 15.30
N PHE A 422 22.93 -11.83 15.85
CA PHE A 422 21.84 -10.88 16.09
C PHE A 422 22.25 -9.73 17.05
N ASN A 423 23.01 -10.05 18.09
CA ASN A 423 23.56 -9.06 19.02
C ASN A 423 24.65 -8.21 18.37
N THR A 424 25.47 -8.78 17.50
CA THR A 424 26.54 -8.07 16.77
C THR A 424 25.97 -7.09 15.74
N LEU A 425 24.86 -7.44 15.08
CA LEU A 425 24.14 -6.57 14.15
C LEU A 425 23.42 -5.40 14.85
N ASN A 426 22.97 -5.60 16.10
CA ASN A 426 22.26 -4.57 16.86
C ASN A 426 23.18 -3.57 17.61
N GLN A 427 24.48 -3.87 17.78
CA GLN A 427 25.37 -3.07 18.64
C GLN A 427 26.42 -2.18 17.93
N LYS A 428 26.36 -1.95 16.61
CA LYS A 428 27.34 -1.05 15.96
C LYS A 428 26.70 0.07 15.14
N ASN A 429 27.09 1.30 15.48
CA ASN A 429 26.82 2.54 14.77
C ASN A 429 26.83 2.35 13.25
N TYR A 430 25.67 2.48 12.61
CA TYR A 430 25.50 2.43 11.16
C TYR A 430 26.39 3.41 10.39
N SER A 431 26.98 4.43 11.05
CA SER A 431 27.92 5.35 10.41
C SER A 431 29.27 4.72 10.10
N TYR A 432 29.76 3.75 10.89
CA TYR A 432 31.09 3.14 10.72
C TYR A 432 31.12 2.04 9.63
N LEU A 433 29.94 1.53 9.25
CA LEU A 433 29.76 0.50 8.21
C LEU A 433 29.53 1.09 6.81
N ASN A 434 29.25 2.39 6.70
CA ASN A 434 29.08 3.06 5.40
C ASN A 434 30.40 3.23 4.62
N ASP A 435 31.55 3.12 5.28
CA ASP A 435 32.86 3.33 4.65
C ASP A 435 33.45 2.06 4.01
N HIS A 436 32.94 0.88 4.34
CA HIS A 436 33.45 -0.41 3.83
C HIS A 436 32.51 -1.06 2.80
N ILE A 437 32.98 -1.17 1.55
CA ILE A 437 32.34 -1.87 0.43
C ILE A 437 33.04 -3.20 0.17
N THR A 438 32.29 -4.31 0.03
CA THR A 438 32.83 -5.64 -0.26
C THR A 438 33.47 -5.69 -1.65
N ASP A 439 34.46 -6.56 -1.84
CA ASP A 439 35.15 -6.68 -3.13
C ASP A 439 34.22 -7.14 -4.26
N ASP A 440 33.25 -7.99 -3.93
CA ASP A 440 32.20 -8.39 -4.88
C ASP A 440 31.31 -7.22 -5.30
N LEU A 441 30.95 -6.31 -4.38
CA LEU A 441 30.17 -5.11 -4.72
C LEU A 441 31.00 -4.10 -5.52
N LYS A 442 32.30 -3.99 -5.24
CA LYS A 442 33.22 -3.22 -6.09
C LYS A 442 33.29 -3.79 -7.50
N LEU A 443 33.43 -5.12 -7.62
CA LEU A 443 33.51 -5.82 -8.90
C LEU A 443 32.21 -5.65 -9.68
N LEU A 444 31.06 -5.83 -9.03
CA LEU A 444 29.75 -5.62 -9.66
C LEU A 444 29.61 -4.21 -10.23
N PHE A 445 29.93 -3.17 -9.45
CA PHE A 445 29.83 -1.79 -9.92
C PHE A 445 30.77 -1.51 -11.09
N LYS A 446 32.00 -2.04 -11.07
CA LYS A 446 32.93 -1.92 -12.20
C LYS A 446 32.40 -2.62 -13.46
N ARG A 447 31.92 -3.87 -13.33
CA ARG A 447 31.31 -4.63 -14.44
C ARG A 447 30.12 -3.90 -15.03
N PHE A 448 29.22 -3.40 -14.17
CA PHE A 448 28.07 -2.63 -14.60
C PHE A 448 28.48 -1.34 -15.34
N GLY A 449 29.47 -0.61 -14.81
CA GLY A 449 30.04 0.57 -15.49
C GLY A 449 30.63 0.26 -16.86
N MET A 450 31.42 -0.82 -16.97
CA MET A 450 31.99 -1.31 -18.22
C MET A 450 30.91 -1.65 -19.24
N PHE A 451 29.88 -2.39 -18.82
CA PHE A 451 28.72 -2.73 -19.63
C PHE A 451 28.01 -1.49 -20.19
N LEU A 452 27.72 -0.50 -19.33
CA LEU A 452 27.10 0.76 -19.78
C LEU A 452 27.96 1.49 -20.80
N ASN A 453 29.28 1.57 -20.55
CA ASN A 453 30.22 2.25 -21.46
C ASN A 453 30.27 1.58 -22.84
N GLN A 454 30.19 0.25 -22.88
CA GLN A 454 30.21 -0.53 -24.11
C GLN A 454 28.95 -0.34 -24.94
N HIS A 455 27.78 -0.22 -24.30
CA HIS A 455 26.51 -0.31 -25.03
C HIS A 455 25.76 1.02 -25.21
N ILE A 456 26.00 2.04 -24.38
CA ILE A 456 25.20 3.29 -24.44
C ILE A 456 25.71 4.27 -25.50
N ASN A 457 27.02 4.31 -25.73
CA ASN A 457 27.64 5.25 -26.68
C ASN A 457 27.68 4.71 -28.12
N GLU A 458 27.06 3.57 -28.40
CA GLU A 458 27.03 3.00 -29.74
C GLU A 458 26.02 3.75 -30.64
N PRO A 459 26.32 4.02 -31.93
CA PRO A 459 25.45 4.77 -32.83
C PRO A 459 24.02 4.24 -32.97
N ASN A 460 23.81 2.95 -32.67
CA ASN A 460 22.52 2.26 -32.71
C ASN A 460 22.19 1.60 -31.36
N SER A 461 22.60 2.22 -30.24
CA SER A 461 22.29 1.68 -28.93
C SER A 461 20.79 1.46 -28.76
N ILE A 462 20.43 0.25 -28.35
CA ILE A 462 19.06 -0.06 -27.95
C ILE A 462 18.75 0.47 -26.55
N ILE A 463 19.74 0.85 -25.75
CA ILE A 463 19.54 1.39 -24.40
C ILE A 463 19.24 2.88 -24.53
N LYS A 464 18.03 3.26 -24.13
CA LYS A 464 17.55 4.65 -24.23
C LYS A 464 17.91 5.50 -23.02
N ASP A 465 17.56 5.01 -21.84
CA ASP A 465 17.79 5.69 -20.57
C ASP A 465 18.18 4.64 -19.51
N VAL A 466 18.99 5.04 -18.53
CA VAL A 466 19.38 4.18 -17.41
C VAL A 466 19.13 4.89 -16.08
N TYR A 467 18.36 4.23 -15.23
CA TYR A 467 18.00 4.70 -13.91
C TYR A 467 18.39 3.67 -12.85
N VAL A 468 19.16 4.10 -11.86
CA VAL A 468 19.68 3.22 -10.81
C VAL A 468 19.33 3.77 -9.44
N ILE A 469 18.73 2.93 -8.61
CA ILE A 469 18.56 3.19 -7.18
C ILE A 469 19.79 2.63 -6.47
N ASN A 470 20.58 3.50 -5.84
CA ASN A 470 21.73 3.07 -5.06
C ASN A 470 22.01 3.98 -3.85
N GLY A 471 22.42 3.39 -2.73
CA GLY A 471 22.81 4.11 -1.51
C GLY A 471 24.31 4.04 -1.20
N ASN A 472 25.13 3.40 -2.04
CA ASN A 472 26.55 3.23 -1.79
C ASN A 472 27.35 4.43 -2.33
N LEU A 473 28.15 5.06 -1.47
CA LEU A 473 28.95 6.25 -1.79
C LEU A 473 29.98 6.01 -2.91
N TYR A 474 30.45 4.78 -3.10
CA TYR A 474 31.43 4.42 -4.13
C TYR A 474 30.81 4.08 -5.49
N PHE A 475 29.48 3.95 -5.59
CA PHE A 475 28.78 3.52 -6.81
C PHE A 475 29.15 4.38 -8.02
N LYS A 476 29.01 5.71 -7.92
CA LYS A 476 29.27 6.65 -9.03
C LYS A 476 30.73 6.59 -9.49
N ASN A 477 31.68 6.51 -8.56
CA ASN A 477 33.11 6.48 -8.88
C ASN A 477 33.53 5.15 -9.52
N LEU A 478 33.02 4.02 -9.00
CA LEU A 478 33.37 2.70 -9.51
C LEU A 478 32.74 2.41 -10.86
N THR A 479 31.50 2.84 -11.09
CA THR A 479 30.81 2.68 -12.38
C THR A 479 31.36 3.60 -13.47
N THR A 480 31.94 4.75 -13.13
CA THR A 480 32.61 5.63 -14.11
C THR A 480 34.10 5.29 -14.28
N ASN A 481 34.58 4.25 -13.58
CA ASN A 481 35.98 3.86 -13.52
C ASN A 481 36.89 5.06 -13.20
N ASN A 482 36.60 5.77 -12.10
CA ASN A 482 37.26 7.01 -11.70
C ASN A 482 37.21 8.10 -12.79
N ASN A 483 36.04 8.33 -13.37
CA ASN A 483 35.80 9.26 -14.48
C ASN A 483 36.53 8.93 -15.79
N GLN A 484 37.00 7.69 -15.98
CA GLN A 484 37.56 7.26 -17.27
C GLN A 484 36.47 7.05 -18.33
N TYR A 485 35.24 6.68 -17.94
CA TYR A 485 34.14 6.56 -18.90
C TYR A 485 33.49 7.92 -19.16
N ASN A 486 33.05 8.10 -20.41
CA ASN A 486 32.50 9.37 -20.89
C ASN A 486 30.99 9.52 -20.59
N PHE A 487 30.57 9.19 -19.38
CA PHE A 487 29.20 9.40 -18.89
C PHE A 487 29.21 9.83 -17.43
N LYS A 488 28.11 10.42 -16.97
CA LYS A 488 27.97 10.93 -15.59
C LYS A 488 26.61 10.56 -15.03
N TRP A 489 26.56 10.40 -13.72
CA TRP A 489 25.30 10.19 -13.00
C TRP A 489 24.72 11.51 -12.52
N GLU A 490 23.53 11.84 -13.01
CA GLU A 490 22.67 12.89 -12.46
C GLU A 490 21.85 12.33 -11.31
N GLU A 491 21.72 13.09 -10.23
CA GLU A 491 20.88 12.72 -9.10
C GLU A 491 19.47 13.29 -9.29
N LEU A 492 18.45 12.41 -9.36
CA LEU A 492 17.07 12.81 -9.57
C LEU A 492 16.28 12.95 -8.27
N LEU A 493 16.52 12.07 -7.29
CA LEU A 493 15.82 12.03 -6.01
C LEU A 493 16.71 11.46 -4.90
N LYS A 494 16.53 11.96 -3.67
CA LYS A 494 17.00 11.32 -2.43
C LYS A 494 15.83 10.86 -1.59
N PHE A 495 15.91 9.66 -1.05
CA PHE A 495 14.90 9.11 -0.15
C PHE A 495 15.52 8.10 0.81
N LYS A 496 14.69 7.54 1.69
CA LYS A 496 15.08 6.42 2.54
C LYS A 496 14.39 5.15 2.09
N ASN A 497 15.15 4.07 1.99
CA ASN A 497 14.59 2.73 1.83
C ASN A 497 14.89 1.94 3.12
N GLY A 498 13.88 1.78 3.97
CA GLY A 498 14.09 1.37 5.35
C GLY A 498 14.84 2.45 6.15
N GLY A 499 15.98 2.10 6.75
CA GLY A 499 16.84 3.03 7.47
C GLY A 499 17.96 3.67 6.63
N LEU A 500 18.15 3.23 5.38
CA LEU A 500 19.28 3.62 4.54
C LEU A 500 18.93 4.82 3.64
N ASN A 501 19.87 5.76 3.55
CA ASN A 501 19.79 6.84 2.56
C ASN A 501 20.13 6.29 1.18
N VAL A 502 19.29 6.59 0.20
CA VAL A 502 19.42 6.10 -1.17
C VAL A 502 19.12 7.21 -2.16
N GLU A 503 19.71 7.10 -3.34
CA GLU A 503 19.55 8.04 -4.43
C GLU A 503 18.95 7.32 -5.64
N LEU A 504 18.06 8.00 -6.36
CA LEU A 504 17.72 7.64 -7.74
C LEU A 504 18.65 8.43 -8.66
N LEU A 505 19.45 7.70 -9.42
CA LEU A 505 20.42 8.24 -10.35
C LEU A 505 19.96 8.01 -11.78
N LYS A 506 20.17 9.01 -12.65
CA LYS A 506 20.00 8.92 -14.09
C LYS A 506 21.36 9.00 -14.75
N LEU A 507 21.60 8.14 -15.75
CA LEU A 507 22.73 8.29 -16.66
C LEU A 507 22.42 9.25 -17.80
#